data_AF-A0A7C9EQB6-F1
#
_entry.id   AF-A0A7C9EQB6-F1
#
_cell.length_a   1.000
_cell.length_b   1.000
_cell.length_c   1.000
_cell.angle_alpha   90.00
_cell.angle_beta   90.00
_cell.angle_gamma   90.00
#
_symmetry.space_group_name_H-M   'P 1'
#
loop_
_entity.id
_entity.type
_entity.pdbx_description
1 polymer ?
#
loop_
_entity_poly.entity_id
_entity_poly.type
_entity_poly.pdbx_seq_one_letter_code
_entity_poly.pdbx_strand_id
1 'polypeptide(L)'
;LLIFLPLLTLLLRVRGRPSPSLPPGPLALPIIGNLHILGRLPHRALAKLAQKYGPIMSLRLGHVPTIVVSSAKAAELFLKEHDAVFATRPITQASVYLSYGAKGVAFGQYG
;
A
#
# COMPACT_ATOMS: atom_id res chain seq x y z
N LEU A 1 -32.84 -5.66 13.83
CA LEU A 1 -31.77 -5.27 14.77
C LEU A 1 -30.44 -6.02 14.53
N LEU A 2 -30.45 -7.36 14.41
CA LEU A 2 -29.23 -8.19 14.31
C LEU A 2 -28.36 -7.94 13.05
N ILE A 3 -28.93 -7.45 11.95
CA ILE A 3 -28.20 -7.17 10.69
C ILE A 3 -27.35 -5.88 10.79
N PHE A 4 -27.73 -4.95 11.67
CA PHE A 4 -26.95 -3.72 11.89
C PHE A 4 -25.74 -3.95 12.81
N LEU A 5 -25.74 -5.03 13.60
CA LEU A 5 -24.63 -5.38 14.49
C LEU A 5 -23.29 -5.65 13.76
N PRO A 6 -23.23 -6.43 12.67
CA PRO A 6 -22.00 -6.63 11.90
C PRO A 6 -21.56 -5.35 11.18
N LEU A 7 -22.50 -4.53 10.70
CA LEU A 7 -22.18 -3.24 10.08
C LEU A 7 -21.63 -2.24 11.10
N LEU A 8 -22.23 -2.16 12.28
CA LEU A 8 -21.78 -1.30 13.38
C LEU A 8 -20.42 -1.75 13.90
N THR A 9 -20.21 -3.05 14.13
CA THR A 9 -18.89 -3.58 14.54
C THR A 9 -17.83 -3.38 13.47
N LEU A 10 -18.17 -3.49 12.17
CA LEU A 10 -17.28 -3.14 11.06
C LEU A 10 -16.90 -1.65 11.09
N LEU A 11 -17.86 -0.74 11.23
CA LEU A 11 -17.63 0.70 11.31
C LEU A 11 -16.80 1.09 12.54
N LEU A 12 -17.03 0.44 13.68
CA LEU A 12 -16.23 0.64 14.90
C LEU A 12 -14.81 0.09 14.75
N ARG A 13 -14.59 -0.99 13.98
CA ARG A 13 -13.25 -1.50 13.63
C ARG A 13 -12.49 -0.59 12.66
N VAL A 14 -13.20 0.11 11.78
CA VAL A 14 -12.64 1.11 10.85
C VAL A 14 -12.15 2.36 11.56
N ARG A 15 -12.73 2.68 12.72
CA ARG A 15 -12.16 3.59 13.73
C ARG A 15 -10.92 2.93 14.39
N GLY A 16 -9.90 2.66 13.58
CA GLY A 16 -8.61 2.17 14.04
C GLY A 16 -7.96 3.17 14.99
N ARG A 17 -7.24 2.65 15.99
CA ARG A 17 -6.45 3.42 16.96
C ARG A 17 -5.48 4.36 16.23
N PRO A 18 -5.15 5.55 16.79
CA PRO A 18 -4.14 6.42 16.21
C PRO A 18 -2.82 5.65 16.11
N SER A 19 -2.49 5.23 14.89
CA SER A 19 -1.19 4.65 14.56
C SER A 19 -0.12 5.73 14.77
N PRO A 20 1.13 5.36 15.15
CA PRO A 20 2.27 6.26 14.99
C PRO A 20 2.18 6.94 13.62
N SER A 21 2.48 8.24 13.59
CA SER A 21 2.18 9.16 12.50
C SER A 21 2.60 8.59 11.13
N LEU A 22 1.66 7.92 10.48
CA LEU A 22 1.86 7.46 9.11
C LEU A 22 1.93 8.69 8.21
N PRO A 23 2.62 8.59 7.06
CA PRO A 23 2.51 9.61 6.04
C PRO A 23 1.04 9.86 5.69
N PRO A 24 0.67 11.10 5.31
CA PRO A 24 -0.70 11.45 4.94
C PRO A 24 -1.24 10.55 3.82
N GLY A 25 -2.56 10.44 3.70
CA GLY A 25 -3.17 9.62 2.65
C GLY A 25 -4.70 9.65 2.67
N PRO A 26 -5.35 9.15 1.60
CA PRO A 26 -6.80 8.99 1.57
C PRO A 26 -7.28 7.96 2.59
N LEU A 27 -8.49 8.19 3.11
CA LEU A 27 -9.15 7.27 4.04
C LEU A 27 -9.48 5.95 3.34
N ALA A 28 -9.01 4.85 3.91
CA ALA A 28 -9.24 3.52 3.39
C ALA A 28 -10.62 2.99 3.80
N LEU A 29 -11.38 2.44 2.84
CA LEU A 29 -12.61 1.72 3.13
C LEU A 29 -12.33 0.36 3.79
N PRO A 30 -13.24 -0.17 4.63
CA PRO A 30 -13.12 -1.53 5.14
C PRO A 30 -12.97 -2.54 3.99
N ILE A 31 -12.13 -3.56 4.21
CA ILE A 31 -11.87 -4.70 3.31
C ILE A 31 -11.13 -4.33 2.02
N ILE A 32 -11.66 -3.41 1.21
CA ILE A 32 -11.11 -3.05 -0.11
C ILE A 32 -10.00 -1.98 -0.05
N GLY A 33 -9.93 -1.23 1.04
CA GLY A 33 -8.98 -0.14 1.20
C GLY A 33 -9.18 0.98 0.18
N ASN A 34 -8.10 1.39 -0.47
CA ASN A 34 -8.00 2.48 -1.43
C ASN A 34 -8.08 2.01 -2.90
N LEU A 35 -8.36 0.72 -3.16
CA LEU A 35 -8.41 0.16 -4.53
C LEU A 35 -9.44 0.86 -5.42
N HIS A 36 -10.55 1.31 -4.83
CA HIS A 36 -11.62 2.02 -5.53
C HIS A 36 -11.18 3.35 -6.19
N ILE A 37 -10.06 3.93 -5.74
CA ILE A 37 -9.55 5.23 -6.24
C ILE A 37 -8.64 5.05 -7.47
N LEU A 38 -8.02 3.88 -7.64
CA LEU A 38 -6.93 3.68 -8.61
C LEU A 38 -7.40 3.63 -10.08
N GLY A 39 -8.66 3.25 -10.33
CA GLY A 39 -9.24 3.18 -11.66
C GLY A 39 -8.46 2.28 -12.64
N ARG A 40 -8.63 2.51 -13.95
CA ARG A 40 -7.98 1.72 -15.01
C ARG A 40 -6.48 2.02 -15.19
N LEU A 41 -6.04 3.21 -14.79
CA LEU A 41 -4.65 3.66 -14.95
C LEU A 41 -4.09 4.04 -13.57
N PRO A 42 -3.68 3.05 -12.75
CA PRO A 42 -3.28 3.28 -11.36
C PRO A 42 -2.18 4.32 -11.21
N HIS A 43 -1.17 4.31 -12.08
CA HIS A 43 -0.06 5.27 -12.05
C HIS A 43 -0.53 6.73 -12.20
N ARG A 44 -1.57 7.02 -13.00
CA ARG A 44 -2.14 8.37 -13.13
C ARG A 44 -2.94 8.78 -11.90
N ALA A 45 -3.69 7.84 -11.32
CA ALA A 45 -4.41 8.08 -10.07
C ALA A 45 -3.43 8.36 -8.92
N LEU A 46 -2.35 7.59 -8.82
CA LEU A 46 -1.28 7.79 -7.84
C LEU A 46 -0.60 9.15 -8.01
N ALA A 47 -0.30 9.58 -9.23
CA ALA A 47 0.26 10.91 -9.49
C ALA A 47 -0.67 12.04 -9.02
N LYS A 48 -1.98 11.93 -9.27
CA LYS A 48 -2.98 12.89 -8.78
C LYS A 48 -3.08 12.90 -7.26
N LEU A 49 -3.03 11.73 -6.62
CA LEU A 49 -3.02 11.63 -5.16
C LEU A 49 -1.75 12.25 -4.56
N ALA A 50 -0.59 12.06 -5.17
CA ALA A 50 0.67 12.65 -4.72
C ALA A 50 0.65 14.20 -4.77
N GLN A 51 -0.04 14.79 -5.75
CA GLN A 51 -0.25 16.25 -5.77
C GLN A 51 -1.07 16.75 -4.57
N LYS A 52 -1.94 15.91 -4.00
CA LYS A 52 -2.81 16.26 -2.86
C LYS A 52 -2.21 15.92 -1.50
N TYR A 53 -1.57 14.76 -1.37
CA TYR A 53 -1.08 14.24 -0.10
C TYR A 53 0.44 14.40 0.08
N GLY A 54 1.16 14.78 -0.98
CA GLY A 54 2.60 15.00 -0.95
C GLY A 54 3.43 13.84 -1.52
N PRO A 55 4.76 13.98 -1.51
CA PRO A 55 5.69 13.07 -2.20
C PRO A 55 5.84 11.70 -1.53
N ILE A 56 5.45 11.58 -0.26
CA ILE A 56 5.40 10.32 0.49
C ILE A 56 4.00 10.24 1.11
N MET A 57 3.23 9.24 0.71
CA MET A 57 1.86 9.05 1.18
C MET A 57 1.56 7.59 1.50
N SER A 58 0.55 7.37 2.35
CA SER A 58 0.09 6.03 2.73
C SER A 58 -1.21 5.65 2.00
N LEU A 59 -1.29 4.38 1.61
CA LEU A 59 -2.45 3.73 1.01
C LEU A 59 -2.68 2.36 1.65
N ARG A 60 -3.84 1.75 1.33
CA ARG A 60 -4.15 0.36 1.66
C ARG A 60 -4.67 -0.31 0.40
N LEU A 61 -3.98 -1.33 -0.11
CA LEU A 61 -4.44 -2.11 -1.26
C LEU A 61 -5.16 -3.34 -0.71
N GLY A 62 -6.48 -3.24 -0.55
CA GLY A 62 -7.21 -4.17 0.30
C GLY A 62 -6.75 -4.04 1.75
N HIS A 63 -6.23 -5.14 2.32
CA HIS A 63 -5.66 -5.17 3.66
C HIS A 63 -4.15 -4.86 3.70
N VAL A 64 -3.48 -4.75 2.56
CA VAL A 64 -2.02 -4.55 2.49
C VAL A 64 -1.69 -3.07 2.67
N PRO A 65 -0.95 -2.67 3.71
CA PRO A 65 -0.46 -1.30 3.84
C PRO A 65 0.56 -1.01 2.75
N THR A 66 0.52 0.19 2.17
CA THR A 66 1.38 0.54 1.04
C THR A 66 1.84 1.98 1.17
N ILE A 67 3.16 2.20 1.03
CA ILE A 67 3.74 3.54 0.94
C ILE A 67 3.99 3.85 -0.54
N VAL A 68 3.58 5.04 -0.96
CA VAL A 68 3.81 5.53 -2.32
C VAL A 68 4.81 6.67 -2.25
N VAL A 69 5.84 6.58 -3.08
CA VAL A 69 6.91 7.56 -3.21
C VAL A 69 6.84 8.17 -4.61
N SER A 70 6.70 9.49 -4.68
CA SER A 70 6.39 10.22 -5.93
C SER A 70 7.30 11.43 -6.20
N SER A 71 8.50 11.45 -5.64
CA SER A 71 9.54 12.44 -5.99
C SER A 71 10.90 11.78 -6.15
N ALA A 72 11.77 12.39 -6.96
CA ALA A 72 13.12 11.89 -7.18
C ALA A 72 13.92 11.85 -5.87
N LYS A 73 13.81 12.90 -5.05
CA LYS A 73 14.55 12.96 -3.77
C LYS A 73 14.08 11.89 -2.79
N ALA A 74 12.78 11.64 -2.71
CA ALA A 74 12.28 10.58 -1.85
C ALA A 74 12.63 9.19 -2.41
N ALA A 75 12.58 9.00 -3.73
CA ALA A 75 12.97 7.73 -4.35
C ALA A 75 14.46 7.39 -4.10
N GLU A 76 15.34 8.39 -4.12
CA GLU A 76 16.77 8.22 -3.79
C GLU A 76 16.96 7.63 -2.37
N LEU A 77 16.18 8.09 -1.38
CA LEU A 77 16.25 7.57 -0.02
C LEU A 77 15.93 6.07 0.04
N PHE A 78 14.91 5.62 -0.70
CA PHE A 78 14.42 4.24 -0.66
C PHE A 78 15.20 3.28 -1.55
N LEU A 79 15.69 3.76 -2.70
CA LEU A 79 16.29 2.93 -3.74
C LEU A 79 17.82 3.01 -3.78
N LYS A 80 18.43 3.91 -3.00
CA LYS A 80 19.89 4.08 -2.94
C LYS A 80 20.40 4.20 -1.51
N GLU A 81 19.93 5.17 -0.72
CA GLU A 81 20.48 5.38 0.62
C GLU A 81 20.11 4.25 1.60
N HIS A 82 18.91 3.68 1.47
CA HIS A 82 18.40 2.59 2.31
C HIS A 82 17.93 1.39 1.48
N ASP A 83 18.56 1.15 0.33
CA ASP A 83 18.15 0.12 -0.62
C ASP A 83 18.06 -1.29 -0.01
N ALA A 84 19.02 -1.70 0.82
CA ALA A 84 19.04 -3.00 1.49
C ALA A 84 17.82 -3.22 2.40
N VAL A 85 17.30 -2.15 3.03
CA VAL A 85 16.11 -2.22 3.89
C VAL A 85 14.84 -2.46 3.05
N PHE A 86 14.79 -1.88 1.84
CA PHE A 86 13.63 -1.94 0.94
C PHE A 86 13.79 -2.93 -0.23
N ALA A 87 14.86 -3.72 -0.24
CA ALA A 87 15.17 -4.64 -1.32
C ALA A 87 14.22 -5.84 -1.38
N THR A 88 13.72 -6.30 -0.22
CA THR A 88 12.81 -7.45 -0.14
C THR A 88 11.54 -7.23 -0.94
N ARG A 89 11.16 -8.21 -1.77
CA ARG A 89 9.92 -8.18 -2.56
C ARG A 89 8.78 -8.94 -1.87
N PRO A 90 7.54 -8.42 -1.96
CA PRO A 90 6.39 -9.10 -1.40
C PRO A 90 6.09 -10.38 -2.17
N ILE A 91 5.83 -11.47 -1.44
CA ILE A 91 5.39 -12.73 -2.04
C ILE A 91 3.91 -12.61 -2.37
N THR A 92 3.60 -12.70 -3.67
CA THR A 92 2.23 -12.69 -4.20
C THR A 92 1.97 -14.01 -4.88
N GLN A 93 0.70 -14.39 -5.05
CA GLN A 93 0.36 -15.59 -5.81
C GLN A 93 0.94 -15.52 -7.23
N ALA A 94 0.84 -14.36 -7.89
CA ALA A 94 1.43 -14.15 -9.20
C ALA A 94 2.95 -14.41 -9.21
N SER A 95 3.72 -13.92 -8.23
CA SER A 95 5.16 -14.18 -8.19
C SER A 95 5.51 -15.63 -7.89
N VAL A 96 4.69 -16.34 -7.10
CA VAL A 96 4.87 -17.78 -6.87
C VAL A 96 4.71 -18.57 -8.19
N TYR A 97 3.63 -18.31 -8.93
CA TYR A 97 3.35 -19.01 -10.19
C TYR A 97 4.31 -18.62 -11.32
N LEU A 98 4.67 -17.35 -11.42
CA LEU A 98 5.45 -16.81 -12.55
C LEU A 98 6.97 -16.81 -12.29
N SER A 99 7.44 -17.05 -11.07
CA SER A 99 8.86 -16.88 -10.72
C SER A 99 9.41 -18.00 -9.83
N TYR A 100 9.13 -19.25 -10.20
CA TYR A 100 9.68 -20.47 -9.57
C TYR A 100 9.49 -20.48 -8.04
N GLY A 101 8.28 -20.15 -7.58
CA GLY A 101 7.99 -20.03 -6.15
C GLY A 101 8.56 -18.74 -5.52
N ALA A 102 8.59 -17.64 -6.28
CA ALA A 102 9.18 -16.36 -5.88
C ALA A 102 10.68 -16.47 -5.52
N LYS A 103 11.43 -17.33 -6.22
CA LYS A 103 12.88 -17.52 -6.07
C LYS A 103 13.70 -16.90 -7.22
N GLY A 104 13.03 -16.34 -8.22
CA GLY A 104 13.69 -15.62 -9.31
C GLY A 104 14.26 -14.26 -8.89
N VAL A 105 15.14 -13.69 -9.71
CA VAL A 105 15.86 -12.44 -9.42
C VAL A 105 14.91 -11.25 -9.16
N ALA A 106 13.84 -11.11 -9.94
CA ALA A 106 12.97 -9.94 -9.86
C ALA A 106 12.00 -9.93 -8.67
N PHE A 107 11.57 -11.11 -8.19
CA PHE A 107 10.54 -11.27 -7.15
C PHE A 107 11.03 -12.01 -5.90
N GLY A 108 12.32 -12.29 -5.82
CA GLY A 108 12.97 -12.89 -4.65
C GLY A 108 12.95 -11.98 -3.43
N GLN A 109 13.00 -12.60 -2.25
CA GLN A 109 13.31 -11.88 -1.02
C GLN A 109 14.81 -11.53 -1.02
N TYR A 110 15.18 -10.47 -0.30
CA TYR A 110 16.57 -10.08 -0.19
C TYR A 110 17.36 -11.12 0.63
N GLY A 111 18.59 -11.43 0.20
CA GLY A 111 19.44 -12.49 0.76
C GLY A 111 19.55 -13.65 -0.21
#